data_AF-U1NUY8-F1
#
_entry.id   AF-U1NUY8-F1
#
_cell.length_a   1.000
_cell.length_b   1.000
_cell.length_c   1.000
_cell.angle_alpha   90.00
_cell.angle_beta   90.00
_cell.angle_gamma   90.00
#
_symmetry.space_group_name_H-M   'P 1'
#
loop_
_entity.id
_entity.type
_entity.pdbx_description
1 polymer ?
#
loop_
_entity_poly.entity_id
_entity_poly.type
_entity_poly.pdbx_seq_one_letter_code
_entity_poly.pdbx_strand_id
1 'polypeptide(L)' 'MTAFHLPGEAERIQQRVEADHDIVLATSLGDLAEDILRVGHMGYNADVEKVDRVMDAIADVVA' A
#
# COMPACT_ATOMS: atom_id res chain seq x y z
N MET A 1 8.92 -7.61 -1.54
CA MET A 1 7.56 -7.21 -1.14
C MET A 1 7.58 -6.85 0.34
N THR A 2 6.88 -5.79 0.71
CA THR A 2 6.64 -5.37 2.11
C THR A 2 5.16 -5.56 2.43
N ALA A 3 4.82 -5.90 3.68
CA ALA A 3 3.45 -6.03 4.15
C ALA A 3 3.27 -5.28 5.47
N PHE A 4 2.21 -4.48 5.57
CA PHE A 4 1.81 -3.77 6.77
C PHE A 4 0.54 -4.42 7.34
N HIS A 5 0.56 -4.69 8.64
CA HIS A 5 -0.61 -5.18 9.36
C HIS A 5 -1.40 -3.98 9.89
N LEU A 6 -2.59 -3.79 9.35
CA LEU A 6 -3.48 -2.65 9.52
C LEU A 6 -4.92 -3.18 9.73
N PRO A 7 -5.24 -3.71 10.94
CA PRO A 7 -6.50 -4.41 11.17
C PRO A 7 -7.73 -3.58 10.81
N GLY A 8 -8.54 -4.07 9.87
CA GLY A 8 -9.76 -3.41 9.37
C GLY A 8 -9.54 -2.14 8.54
N GLU A 9 -8.30 -1.78 8.23
CA GLU A 9 -7.95 -0.47 7.63
C GLU A 9 -7.28 -0.60 6.26
N ALA A 10 -6.82 -1.80 5.87
CA ALA A 10 -5.97 -1.98 4.70
C ALA A 10 -6.67 -1.59 3.38
N GLU A 11 -7.94 -1.96 3.21
CA GLU A 11 -8.71 -1.62 2.02
C GLU A 11 -8.97 -0.12 1.92
N ARG A 12 -9.36 0.52 3.02
CA ARG A 12 -9.58 1.98 3.07
C ARG A 12 -8.32 2.75 2.70
N ILE A 13 -7.17 2.35 3.24
CA ILE A 13 -5.89 2.99 2.96
C ILE A 13 -5.48 2.75 1.51
N GLN A 14 -5.64 1.53 0.98
CA GLN A 14 -5.37 1.22 -0.43
C GLN A 14 -6.17 2.12 -1.37
N GLN A 15 -7.47 2.27 -1.14
CA GLN A 15 -8.36 3.08 -1.98
C GLN A 15 -7.99 4.57 -1.92
N ARG A 16 -7.64 5.08 -0.73
CA ARG A 16 -7.20 6.48 -0.56
C ARG A 16 -5.86 6.75 -1.24
N VAL A 17 -4.89 5.85 -1.12
CA VAL A 17 -3.59 6.00 -1.79
C VAL A 17 -3.76 6.01 -3.31
N GLU A 18 -4.65 5.19 -3.85
CA GLU A 18 -4.98 5.20 -5.28
C GLU A 18 -5.64 6.52 -5.70
N ALA A 19 -6.67 6.95 -4.97
CA ALA A 19 -7.42 8.16 -5.29
C ALA A 19 -6.59 9.46 -5.14
N ASP A 20 -5.79 9.56 -4.08
CA ASP A 20 -5.09 10.79 -3.71
C ASP A 20 -3.72 10.91 -4.39
N HIS A 21 -3.06 9.79 -4.74
CA HIS A 21 -1.67 9.78 -5.22
C HIS A 21 -1.43 9.03 -6.55
N ASP A 22 -2.46 8.43 -7.15
CA ASP A 22 -2.36 7.64 -8.40
C ASP A 22 -1.39 6.45 -8.28
N ILE A 23 -1.43 5.79 -7.11
CA ILE A 23 -0.58 4.64 -6.78
C ILE A 23 -1.46 3.44 -6.44
N VAL A 24 -1.39 2.40 -7.25
CA VAL A 24 -2.14 1.15 -7.01
C VAL A 24 -1.33 0.23 -6.09
N LEU A 25 -1.88 -0.02 -4.90
CA LEU A 25 -1.40 -1.03 -3.96
C LEU A 25 -2.34 -2.24 -3.92
N ALA A 26 -1.87 -3.33 -3.30
CA ALA A 26 -2.67 -4.54 -3.13
C ALA A 26 -2.93 -4.79 -1.65
N THR A 27 -4.10 -5.32 -1.31
CA THR A 27 -4.33 -5.94 0.00
C THR A 27 -3.97 -7.43 -0.02
N SER A 28 -4.05 -8.12 1.11
CA SER A 28 -4.03 -9.60 1.14
C SER A 28 -5.32 -10.17 0.54
N LEU A 29 -5.51 -11.49 0.64
CA LEU A 29 -6.65 -12.21 0.09
C LEU A 29 -7.40 -12.94 1.19
N GLY A 30 -8.68 -13.22 0.96
CA GLY A 30 -9.54 -13.94 1.90
C GLY A 30 -9.68 -13.16 3.21
N ASP A 31 -9.59 -13.88 4.33
CA ASP A 31 -9.82 -13.34 5.68
C ASP A 31 -8.88 -12.19 6.06
N LEU A 32 -7.76 -12.01 5.35
CA LEU A 32 -6.78 -10.95 5.62
C LEU A 32 -6.90 -9.76 4.66
N ALA A 33 -7.88 -9.75 3.75
CA ALA A 33 -8.04 -8.70 2.74
C ALA A 33 -8.23 -7.31 3.35
N GLU A 34 -8.87 -7.23 4.53
CA GLU A 34 -9.09 -5.97 5.23
C GLU A 34 -7.94 -5.59 6.18
N ASP A 35 -7.03 -6.53 6.47
CA ASP A 35 -6.05 -6.41 7.55
C ASP A 35 -4.61 -6.19 7.08
N ILE A 36 -4.30 -6.50 5.83
CA ILE A 36 -2.91 -6.44 5.33
C ILE A 36 -2.83 -5.65 4.03
N LEU A 37 -2.04 -4.57 4.07
CA LEU A 37 -1.64 -3.79 2.91
C LEU A 37 -0.27 -4.27 2.41
N ARG A 38 -0.10 -4.45 1.11
CA ARG A 38 1.11 -4.98 0.49
C ARG A 38 1.69 -4.00 -0.51
N VAL A 39 3.00 -3.78 -0.39
CA VAL A 39 3.80 -3.01 -1.35
C VAL A 39 4.65 -3.97 -2.19
N GLY A 40 4.37 -4.00 -3.49
CA GLY A 40 5.03 -4.88 -4.45
C GLY A 40 6.33 -4.29 -5.00
N HIS A 41 7.47 -4.87 -4.61
CA HIS A 41 8.80 -4.52 -5.15
C HIS A 41 9.18 -5.54 -6.24
N MET A 42 8.64 -5.37 -7.46
CA MET A 42 8.78 -6.35 -8.54
C MET A 42 9.25 -5.71 -9.84
N GLY A 43 10.24 -6.33 -10.50
CA GLY A 43 10.73 -5.92 -11.81
C GLY A 43 11.11 -4.44 -11.86
N TYR A 44 10.58 -3.71 -12.84
CA TYR A 44 10.81 -2.27 -13.01
C TYR A 44 10.43 -1.44 -11.77
N ASN A 45 9.55 -1.93 -10.89
CA ASN A 45 9.13 -1.22 -9.69
C ASN A 45 9.98 -1.53 -8.45
N ALA A 46 10.97 -2.44 -8.55
CA ALA A 46 11.93 -2.69 -7.49
C ALA A 46 13.04 -1.61 -7.50
N ASP A 47 12.64 -0.35 -7.29
CA ASP A 47 13.50 0.82 -7.29
C ASP A 47 13.24 1.65 -6.03
N VAL A 48 14.31 2.09 -5.36
CA VAL A 48 14.22 2.75 -4.05
C VAL A 48 13.43 4.05 -4.12
N GLU A 49 13.61 4.86 -5.16
CA GLU A 49 12.89 6.15 -5.28
C GLU A 49 11.38 5.92 -5.42
N LYS A 50 10.99 4.83 -6.08
CA LYS A 50 9.57 4.44 -6.18
C LYS A 50 9.02 3.95 -4.84
N VAL A 51 9.82 3.23 -4.07
CA VAL A 51 9.43 2.78 -2.73
C VAL A 51 9.24 3.98 -1.80
N ASP A 52 10.17 4.92 -1.82
CA ASP A 52 10.08 6.14 -1.01
C ASP A 52 8.81 6.93 -1.34
N ARG A 53 8.51 7.13 -2.63
CA ARG A 53 7.26 7.77 -3.07
C ARG A 53 6.00 7.04 -2.55
N VAL A 54 6.01 5.70 -2.53
CA VAL A 54 4.89 4.91 -1.99
C VAL A 54 4.77 5.08 -0.48
N MET A 55 5.90 5.10 0.25
CA MET A 55 5.89 5.29 1.70
C MET A 55 5.39 6.68 2.09
N ASP A 56 5.75 7.72 1.34
CA ASP A 56 5.24 9.08 1.53
C ASP A 56 3.73 9.14 1.29
N ALA A 57 3.23 8.52 0.22
CA ALA A 57 1.79 8.47 -0.06
C ALA A 57 1.01 7.71 1.02
N ILE A 58 1.57 6.61 1.56
CA ILE A 58 0.97 5.91 2.69
C ILE A 58 0.95 6.83 3.92
N ALA A 59 2.06 7.52 4.21
CA ALA A 59 2.18 8.42 5.36
C ALA A 59 1.14 9.56 5.32
N ASP A 60 0.94 10.20 4.16
CA ASP A 60 -0.06 11.25 3.96
C ASP A 60 -1.49 10.77 4.23
N VAL A 61 -1.79 9.50 3.94
CA VAL A 61 -3.12 8.91 4.12
C VAL A 61 -3.38 8.43 5.56
N VAL A 62 -2.34 8.07 6.31
CA VAL A 62 -2.48 7.58 7.70
C VAL A 62 -2.28 8.65 8.77
N ALA A 63 -1.75 9.83 8.41
CA ALA A 63 -1.67 11.00 9.28
C ALA A 63 -3.06 11.61 9.56
#